data_AF-A0A3M1D8X5-F1
#
_entry.id   AF-A0A3M1D8X5-F1
#
_cell.length_a   1.000
_cell.length_b   1.000
_cell.length_c   1.000
_cell.angle_alpha   90.00
_cell.angle_beta   90.00
_cell.angle_gamma   90.00
#
_symmetry.space_group_name_H-M   'P 1'
#
loop_
_entity.id
_entity.type
_entity.pdbx_description
1 polymer ?
#
loop_
_entity_poly.entity_id
_entity_poly.type
_entity_poly.pdbx_seq_one_letter_code
_entity_poly.pdbx_strand_id
1 'polypeptide(L)'
;MIAGTPHLILAMWAMGCHPSGDTHTPPGAVGADDSGTSQGAEGSPGDGGGAGDTGDGQPPVDLDEDGYADGIDDCDDAEAGINPGQAEIPGNGVDEDCDGSDAGPTQDLADTTRIWQGEVYSMLGAQLVDGGDIDGDGTDDLLVGAPWELMPGEGADAPGTVYVVPADTPSGDITTAPASFRSIETNSGVGWPIGGGRDLDGDGYDDFVVGVPYGHQPVEVEGGHALVFYGPVTGSLSDADADIAIDGSTDEQQLGSAVELLPGAGTDLPLLAIGSARPADGVSVVDIWAVPPDSGVTEDSATWRIAGGDMAGGFGTQIVGDRDLTGDGIPDLLASEPYTSLYATHAGRVYLIPGPIDHDVDVDDDTIALYGQRELANVGRTAPLVHPDTNGDGYADLVISGSMDPDAYTRGGKAWLVRGPITAGGMLDDLAHAAVLPERGYEWLGRGLASPGDLDGDGLEDLAISAPRDWNYGKDLPGKVYLFPSTIEGTVSGADASRVLRGEHFGDHAGTSLVGGFDANGDGRPDLAVGAARYDQTETDGEYGAGRVYLLTDLAM
;
A
#
# COMPACT_ATOMS: atom_id res chain seq x y z
N MET A 1 1.67 46.09 -66.75
CA MET A 1 1.18 47.07 -65.76
C MET A 1 0.90 46.27 -64.50
N ILE A 2 1.80 46.15 -63.51
CA ILE A 2 2.16 47.13 -62.45
C ILE A 2 0.87 47.63 -61.76
N ALA A 3 0.62 47.58 -60.44
CA ALA A 3 1.26 47.17 -59.17
C ALA A 3 0.10 47.05 -58.13
N GLY A 4 0.22 46.59 -56.88
CA GLY A 4 1.35 46.30 -56.00
C GLY A 4 0.87 45.76 -54.63
N THR A 5 1.82 45.16 -53.93
CA THR A 5 1.91 44.61 -52.54
C THR A 5 1.92 45.73 -51.46
N PRO A 6 1.97 45.50 -50.11
CA PRO A 6 2.68 44.39 -49.42
C PRO A 6 2.24 43.81 -48.03
N HIS A 7 2.85 42.62 -47.77
CA HIS A 7 3.50 42.06 -46.56
C HIS A 7 2.77 41.77 -45.23
N LEU A 8 2.84 40.50 -44.79
CA LEU A 8 3.72 40.10 -43.67
C LEU A 8 4.16 38.62 -43.80
N ILE A 9 5.39 38.33 -43.38
CA ILE A 9 6.16 37.08 -43.51
C ILE A 9 6.49 36.59 -42.08
N LEU A 10 6.43 35.28 -41.81
CA LEU A 10 7.45 34.62 -41.00
C LEU A 10 7.58 33.14 -41.38
N ALA A 11 8.83 32.66 -41.38
CA ALA A 11 9.33 31.53 -42.16
C ALA A 11 9.52 30.25 -41.34
N MET A 12 9.33 29.11 -42.00
CA MET A 12 9.89 27.80 -41.64
C MET A 12 11.41 27.83 -41.73
N TRP A 13 12.08 27.16 -40.78
CA TRP A 13 13.47 26.69 -40.96
C TRP A 13 13.61 25.23 -40.54
N ALA A 14 14.31 24.50 -41.40
CA ALA A 14 14.67 23.10 -41.27
C ALA A 14 15.88 22.91 -40.35
N MET A 15 15.91 21.76 -39.68
CA MET A 15 17.02 21.23 -38.89
C MET A 15 18.29 20.98 -39.73
N GLY A 16 19.43 21.38 -39.16
CA GLY A 16 20.76 20.97 -39.57
C GLY A 16 21.66 20.84 -38.33
N CYS A 17 22.23 19.65 -38.13
CA CYS A 17 23.19 19.30 -37.08
C CYS A 17 24.58 19.92 -37.31
N HIS A 18 25.27 20.40 -36.26
CA HIS A 18 26.59 19.95 -35.74
C HIS A 18 27.03 20.80 -34.50
N PRO A 19 28.12 20.47 -33.75
CA PRO A 19 28.08 20.20 -32.32
C PRO A 19 28.74 21.29 -31.45
N SER A 20 28.35 21.37 -30.19
CA SER A 20 29.10 22.09 -29.15
C SER A 20 29.08 21.26 -27.88
N GLY A 21 30.26 20.80 -27.48
CA GLY A 21 30.48 20.23 -26.17
C GLY A 21 30.48 21.34 -25.13
N ASP A 22 29.90 21.07 -23.98
CA ASP A 22 30.21 21.74 -22.74
C ASP A 22 30.22 20.68 -21.63
N THR A 23 31.37 20.58 -20.99
CA THR A 23 31.62 19.76 -19.80
C THR A 23 31.63 20.74 -18.63
N HIS A 24 30.65 20.63 -17.74
CA HIS A 24 30.66 21.35 -16.46
C HIS A 24 30.90 20.37 -15.33
N THR A 25 32.17 20.31 -14.93
CA THR A 25 32.64 19.86 -13.61
C THR A 25 32.39 20.94 -12.55
N PRO A 26 32.10 20.57 -11.30
CA PRO A 26 31.94 21.51 -10.20
C PRO A 26 33.30 22.09 -9.72
N PRO A 27 33.35 23.34 -9.23
CA PRO A 27 34.58 24.01 -8.84
C PRO A 27 35.10 23.55 -7.47
N GLY A 28 36.42 23.36 -7.42
CA GLY A 28 37.17 22.92 -6.25
C GLY A 28 37.40 24.00 -5.19
N ALA A 29 37.86 23.50 -4.04
CA ALA A 29 38.18 24.21 -2.81
C ALA A 29 39.12 25.40 -3.00
N VAL A 30 38.77 26.52 -2.38
CA VAL A 30 39.66 27.67 -2.14
C VAL A 30 40.31 27.53 -0.77
N GLY A 31 41.62 27.41 -0.77
CA GLY A 31 42.47 27.58 0.40
C GLY A 31 42.59 29.06 0.78
N ALA A 32 42.80 29.30 2.07
CA ALA A 32 43.34 30.55 2.59
C ALA A 32 44.60 30.22 3.39
N ASP A 33 45.72 30.70 2.88
CA ASP A 33 46.97 30.91 3.57
C ASP A 33 46.91 32.24 4.33
N ASP A 34 47.19 32.22 5.63
CA ASP A 34 47.86 33.34 6.28
C ASP A 34 48.92 32.80 7.24
N SER A 35 50.08 33.44 7.17
CA SER A 35 51.35 33.06 7.75
C SER A 35 51.74 34.09 8.81
N GLY A 36 52.11 33.65 10.01
CA GLY A 36 52.48 34.57 11.09
C GLY A 36 53.16 33.96 12.32
N THR A 37 54.32 33.34 12.12
CA THR A 37 55.53 33.36 13.00
C THR A 37 55.43 33.14 14.53
N SER A 38 56.11 32.09 15.02
CA SER A 38 57.17 32.18 16.06
C SER A 38 58.01 30.88 16.04
N GLN A 39 59.24 30.93 15.52
CA GLN A 39 60.53 30.92 16.25
C GLN A 39 60.77 29.81 17.27
N GLY A 40 61.76 28.96 16.98
CA GLY A 40 62.90 28.75 17.89
C GLY A 40 63.01 27.40 18.59
N ALA A 41 63.90 26.55 18.07
CA ALA A 41 64.37 25.32 18.69
C ALA A 41 65.31 25.56 19.90
N GLU A 42 65.30 24.63 20.87
CA GLU A 42 66.44 23.80 21.32
C GLU A 42 66.23 23.27 22.76
N GLY A 43 66.42 21.95 22.95
CA GLY A 43 66.58 21.32 24.27
C GLY A 43 66.10 19.86 24.37
N SER A 44 67.03 18.90 24.32
CA SER A 44 66.89 17.48 24.71
C SER A 44 67.93 17.17 25.81
N PRO A 45 67.97 16.03 26.55
CA PRO A 45 67.06 14.86 26.65
C PRO A 45 66.84 14.29 28.10
N GLY A 46 65.99 13.24 28.24
CA GLY A 46 65.88 12.33 29.42
C GLY A 46 65.01 12.86 30.56
N ASP A 47 64.27 12.10 31.37
CA ASP A 47 64.34 10.70 31.77
C ASP A 47 63.14 10.32 32.68
N GLY A 48 62.52 9.15 32.43
CA GLY A 48 62.02 8.21 33.46
C GLY A 48 60.72 8.47 34.24
N GLY A 49 59.81 7.49 34.18
CA GLY A 49 58.92 7.13 35.30
C GLY A 49 57.44 7.47 35.11
N GLY A 50 56.60 6.44 35.09
CA GLY A 50 55.19 6.55 34.73
C GLY A 50 54.25 7.08 35.82
N ALA A 51 53.03 7.36 35.36
CA ALA A 51 51.79 7.23 36.11
C ALA A 51 50.72 6.91 35.07
N GLY A 52 50.03 5.79 35.26
CA GLY A 52 48.72 5.61 34.64
C GLY A 52 47.81 6.68 35.22
N ASP A 53 47.16 7.43 34.34
CA ASP A 53 46.04 8.28 34.70
C ASP A 53 44.82 7.70 33.98
N THR A 54 43.91 7.20 34.80
CA THR A 54 42.68 6.53 34.46
C THR A 54 41.71 7.55 33.90
N GLY A 55 41.19 7.29 32.69
CA GLY A 55 39.94 7.91 32.26
C GLY A 55 38.85 7.58 33.27
N ASP A 56 38.43 8.61 33.99
CA ASP A 56 37.31 8.67 34.89
C ASP A 56 36.00 8.73 34.08
N GLY A 57 35.64 7.59 33.48
CA GLY A 57 34.23 7.27 33.24
C GLY A 57 33.71 6.57 34.48
N GLN A 58 32.80 7.20 35.23
CA GLN A 58 32.03 6.48 36.23
C GLN A 58 31.31 5.30 35.55
N PRO A 59 31.19 4.14 36.21
CA PRO A 59 30.28 3.11 35.71
C PRO A 59 28.86 3.72 35.63
N PRO A 60 28.03 3.28 34.65
CA PRO A 60 26.62 3.62 34.61
C PRO A 60 26.04 3.39 36.00
N VAL A 61 25.34 4.40 36.51
CA VAL A 61 24.66 4.34 37.80
C VAL A 61 23.21 4.11 37.47
N ASP A 62 22.61 3.13 38.12
CA ASP A 62 21.17 2.87 38.18
C ASP A 62 20.65 3.69 39.37
N LEU A 63 20.01 4.84 39.11
CA LEU A 63 19.62 5.80 40.15
C LEU A 63 18.28 5.48 40.82
N ASP A 64 17.38 4.76 40.14
CA ASP A 64 16.06 4.40 40.63
C ASP A 64 15.94 2.92 41.08
N GLU A 65 17.01 2.15 40.92
CA GLU A 65 17.19 0.76 41.34
C GLU A 65 16.29 -0.24 40.60
N ASP A 66 15.92 0.05 39.34
CA ASP A 66 15.07 -0.82 38.51
C ASP A 66 15.83 -1.90 37.73
N GLY A 67 17.17 -1.80 37.67
CA GLY A 67 18.06 -2.73 37.00
C GLY A 67 18.56 -2.28 35.62
N TYR A 68 18.13 -1.12 35.13
CA TYR A 68 18.63 -0.40 33.98
C TYR A 68 19.49 0.78 34.44
N ALA A 69 20.34 1.35 33.58
CA ALA A 69 21.28 2.39 33.98
C ALA A 69 21.48 3.45 32.90
N ASP A 70 21.63 4.70 33.34
CA ASP A 70 21.77 5.90 32.49
C ASP A 70 22.73 5.70 31.30
N GLY A 71 22.20 5.92 30.10
CA GLY A 71 22.95 6.02 28.86
C GLY A 71 23.32 4.70 28.18
N ILE A 72 22.97 3.54 28.74
CA ILE A 72 23.07 2.25 28.02
C ILE A 72 21.70 1.85 27.47
N ASP A 73 20.69 1.74 28.32
CA ASP A 73 19.38 1.20 27.97
C ASP A 73 18.20 1.94 28.64
N ASP A 74 18.45 2.87 29.58
CA ASP A 74 17.41 3.61 30.30
C ASP A 74 17.19 5.01 29.71
N CYS A 75 15.93 5.37 29.43
CA CYS A 75 15.55 6.68 28.91
C CYS A 75 15.21 7.72 30.01
N ASP A 76 14.92 7.29 31.24
CA ASP A 76 14.84 8.17 32.41
C ASP A 76 15.26 7.44 33.70
N ASP A 77 16.58 7.40 33.94
CA ASP A 77 17.24 6.79 35.11
C ASP A 77 16.77 7.34 36.47
N ALA A 78 15.89 8.35 36.51
CA ALA A 78 15.28 8.86 37.73
C ALA A 78 13.89 8.24 38.04
N GLU A 79 13.31 7.48 37.12
CA GLU A 79 11.93 6.97 37.19
C GLU A 79 11.85 5.49 36.79
N ALA A 80 11.76 4.60 37.78
CA ALA A 80 11.76 3.13 37.61
C ALA A 80 10.62 2.54 36.74
N GLY A 81 9.73 3.40 36.25
CA GLY A 81 8.66 3.08 35.31
C GLY A 81 8.94 3.52 33.87
N ILE A 82 10.16 3.96 33.57
CA ILE A 82 10.60 4.40 32.24
C ILE A 82 11.89 3.64 31.92
N ASN A 83 11.76 2.41 31.43
CA ASN A 83 12.87 1.52 31.12
C ASN A 83 12.43 0.44 30.11
N PRO A 84 13.36 -0.23 29.40
CA PRO A 84 13.03 -1.24 28.38
C PRO A 84 12.27 -2.48 28.84
N GLY A 85 12.00 -2.62 30.13
CA GLY A 85 11.18 -3.70 30.69
C GLY A 85 9.72 -3.30 30.96
N GLN A 86 9.35 -2.04 30.77
CA GLN A 86 7.98 -1.57 30.99
C GLN A 86 7.08 -1.79 29.77
N ALA A 87 5.78 -1.68 30.01
CA ALA A 87 4.78 -1.65 28.96
C ALA A 87 4.30 -0.21 28.77
N GLU A 88 4.19 0.18 27.51
CA GLU A 88 3.70 1.49 27.09
C GLU A 88 2.28 1.80 27.60
N ILE A 89 2.10 3.07 27.96
CA ILE A 89 0.82 3.69 28.26
C ILE A 89 0.51 4.67 27.11
N PRO A 90 -0.29 4.24 26.12
CA PRO A 90 -0.46 5.00 24.88
C PRO A 90 -0.86 6.47 25.08
N GLY A 91 -0.19 7.36 24.36
CA GLY A 91 -0.57 8.76 24.19
C GLY A 91 -0.37 9.65 25.43
N ASN A 92 0.51 9.26 26.36
CA ASN A 92 0.78 10.04 27.56
C ASN A 92 1.96 11.03 27.39
N GLY A 93 2.73 10.86 26.31
CA GLY A 93 3.90 11.64 25.95
C GLY A 93 5.21 11.14 26.55
N VAL A 94 5.23 9.92 27.09
CA VAL A 94 6.39 9.26 27.72
C VAL A 94 6.60 7.92 27.03
N ASP A 95 7.82 7.71 26.56
CA ASP A 95 8.29 6.46 25.98
C ASP A 95 8.73 5.56 27.15
N GLU A 96 7.83 4.70 27.64
CA GLU A 96 8.06 3.88 28.83
C GLU A 96 9.05 2.75 28.58
N ASP A 97 9.10 2.20 27.38
CA ASP A 97 9.98 1.09 27.00
C ASP A 97 11.26 1.53 26.25
N CYS A 98 11.43 2.84 26.11
CA CYS A 98 12.60 3.47 25.49
C CYS A 98 12.83 3.06 24.02
N ASP A 99 11.82 2.54 23.31
CA ASP A 99 11.91 2.20 21.90
C ASP A 99 11.77 3.43 20.97
N GLY A 100 11.46 4.58 21.56
CA GLY A 100 11.23 5.84 20.90
C GLY A 100 9.76 6.11 20.59
N SER A 101 8.83 5.22 20.92
CA SER A 101 7.40 5.34 20.69
C SER A 101 6.68 5.60 22.03
N ASP A 102 5.55 6.30 21.99
CA ASP A 102 4.61 6.46 23.12
C ASP A 102 3.29 5.74 22.78
N ALA A 103 3.40 4.69 21.94
CA ALA A 103 2.28 3.92 21.41
C ALA A 103 2.10 2.64 22.21
N GLY A 104 0.90 2.05 22.23
CA GLY A 104 0.66 0.80 22.95
C GLY A 104 1.60 -0.35 22.59
N PRO A 105 1.62 -1.43 23.39
CA PRO A 105 2.65 -2.46 23.37
C PRO A 105 3.07 -2.88 21.95
N THR A 106 4.37 -2.86 21.70
CA THR A 106 4.95 -3.26 20.42
C THR A 106 5.11 -4.78 20.34
N GLN A 107 4.57 -5.39 19.28
CA GLN A 107 4.83 -6.77 18.89
C GLN A 107 5.72 -6.80 17.65
N ASP A 108 6.79 -7.58 17.70
CA ASP A 108 7.60 -7.87 16.51
C ASP A 108 6.88 -8.90 15.61
N LEU A 109 6.76 -8.59 14.32
CA LEU A 109 6.18 -9.49 13.34
C LEU A 109 6.99 -10.79 13.21
N ALA A 110 8.29 -10.80 13.56
CA ALA A 110 9.13 -12.01 13.64
C ALA A 110 8.57 -13.08 14.59
N ASP A 111 7.82 -12.68 15.62
CA ASP A 111 7.26 -13.61 16.61
C ASP A 111 5.99 -14.33 16.11
N THR A 112 5.50 -13.97 14.93
CA THR A 112 4.35 -14.59 14.29
C THR A 112 4.66 -16.02 13.85
N THR A 113 3.67 -16.92 13.98
CA THR A 113 3.88 -18.35 13.68
C THR A 113 3.78 -18.69 12.20
N ARG A 114 3.20 -17.82 11.38
CA ARG A 114 3.04 -18.03 9.94
C ARG A 114 3.68 -16.90 9.15
N ILE A 115 4.81 -17.23 8.52
CA ILE A 115 5.64 -16.31 7.76
C ILE A 115 6.01 -16.97 6.44
N TRP A 116 5.79 -16.27 5.33
CA TRP A 116 6.23 -16.69 4.01
C TRP A 116 7.20 -15.69 3.41
N GLN A 117 8.21 -16.24 2.73
CA GLN A 117 9.32 -15.48 2.20
C GLN A 117 9.41 -15.65 0.69
N GLY A 118 9.56 -14.51 0.00
CA GLY A 118 9.76 -14.48 -1.44
C GLY A 118 11.19 -14.78 -1.86
N GLU A 119 11.38 -14.95 -3.16
CA GLU A 119 12.69 -14.94 -3.78
C GLU A 119 13.27 -13.52 -3.79
N VAL A 120 14.60 -13.39 -3.83
CA VAL A 120 15.29 -12.08 -3.94
C VAL A 120 14.72 -11.29 -5.13
N TYR A 121 14.52 -9.98 -4.96
CA TYR A 121 13.87 -9.08 -5.93
C TYR A 121 12.36 -9.27 -6.13
N SER A 122 11.73 -10.33 -5.60
CA SER A 122 10.34 -10.63 -5.97
C SER A 122 9.31 -9.64 -5.45
N MET A 123 9.65 -8.92 -4.37
CA MET A 123 8.73 -8.04 -3.63
C MET A 123 7.46 -8.74 -3.16
N LEU A 124 7.57 -10.00 -2.71
CA LEU A 124 6.44 -10.74 -2.15
C LEU A 124 5.69 -9.92 -1.09
N GLY A 125 4.36 -9.88 -1.20
CA GLY A 125 3.49 -9.10 -0.32
C GLY A 125 3.32 -7.65 -0.77
N ALA A 126 3.65 -7.33 -2.03
CA ALA A 126 3.36 -6.01 -2.61
C ALA A 126 1.86 -5.72 -2.68
N GLN A 127 1.06 -6.75 -2.94
CA GLN A 127 -0.39 -6.75 -2.82
C GLN A 127 -0.84 -8.03 -2.11
N LEU A 128 -1.80 -7.89 -1.21
CA LEU A 128 -2.49 -8.98 -0.54
C LEU A 128 -3.99 -8.81 -0.79
N VAL A 129 -4.68 -9.91 -1.06
CA VAL A 129 -6.12 -9.95 -1.31
C VAL A 129 -6.69 -11.17 -0.62
N ASP A 130 -7.85 -11.01 0.01
CA ASP A 130 -8.65 -12.12 0.52
C ASP A 130 -9.16 -12.89 -0.70
N GLY A 131 -8.68 -14.13 -0.84
CA GLY A 131 -9.02 -14.99 -1.96
C GLY A 131 -10.35 -15.70 -1.78
N GLY A 132 -10.87 -15.81 -0.54
CA GLY A 132 -11.91 -16.78 -0.20
C GLY A 132 -11.42 -18.23 -0.37
N ASP A 133 -12.33 -19.20 -0.41
CA ASP A 133 -12.00 -20.63 -0.51
C ASP A 133 -11.73 -21.03 -1.96
N ILE A 134 -10.54 -20.67 -2.47
CA ILE A 134 -10.13 -20.92 -3.85
C ILE A 134 -9.77 -22.39 -4.04
N ASP A 135 -9.16 -23.05 -3.06
CA ASP A 135 -8.72 -24.45 -3.21
C ASP A 135 -9.78 -25.50 -2.77
N GLY A 136 -10.85 -25.04 -2.11
CA GLY A 136 -11.99 -25.86 -1.73
C GLY A 136 -11.83 -26.64 -0.43
N ASP A 137 -10.91 -26.23 0.44
CA ASP A 137 -10.68 -26.85 1.74
C ASP A 137 -11.63 -26.35 2.85
N GLY A 138 -12.37 -25.27 2.58
CA GLY A 138 -13.36 -24.67 3.47
C GLY A 138 -12.83 -23.57 4.38
N THR A 139 -11.61 -23.08 4.16
CA THR A 139 -11.02 -21.89 4.80
C THR A 139 -10.61 -20.85 3.76
N ASP A 140 -10.51 -19.59 4.17
CA ASP A 140 -10.15 -18.52 3.24
C ASP A 140 -8.66 -18.61 2.88
N ASP A 141 -8.37 -18.56 1.57
CA ASP A 141 -7.04 -18.50 1.00
C ASP A 141 -6.55 -17.06 0.86
N LEU A 142 -5.23 -16.89 0.93
CA LEU A 142 -4.59 -15.59 0.69
C LEU A 142 -4.01 -15.53 -0.73
N LEU A 143 -4.39 -14.51 -1.49
CA LEU A 143 -3.72 -14.18 -2.75
C LEU A 143 -2.54 -13.23 -2.48
N VAL A 144 -1.34 -13.63 -2.90
CA VAL A 144 -0.10 -12.88 -2.63
C VAL A 144 0.62 -12.50 -3.91
N GLY A 145 0.75 -11.20 -4.15
CA GLY A 145 1.50 -10.64 -5.28
C GLY A 145 3.01 -10.55 -5.02
N ALA A 146 3.80 -10.98 -6.02
CA ALA A 146 5.25 -10.84 -6.10
C ALA A 146 5.63 -10.25 -7.47
N PRO A 147 5.42 -8.93 -7.67
CA PRO A 147 5.37 -8.35 -9.01
C PRO A 147 6.70 -8.31 -9.75
N TRP A 148 7.82 -8.44 -9.05
CA TRP A 148 9.15 -8.36 -9.63
C TRP A 148 9.89 -9.69 -9.60
N GLU A 149 9.17 -10.80 -9.39
CA GLU A 149 9.78 -12.11 -9.43
C GLU A 149 10.32 -12.42 -10.84
N LEU A 150 11.60 -12.81 -10.89
CA LEU A 150 12.32 -13.10 -12.13
C LEU A 150 12.15 -14.57 -12.54
N MET A 151 12.16 -14.85 -13.85
CA MET A 151 12.29 -16.22 -14.33
C MET A 151 13.72 -16.76 -14.10
N PRO A 152 13.90 -17.96 -13.54
CA PRO A 152 15.22 -18.58 -13.43
C PRO A 152 15.91 -18.73 -14.80
N GLY A 153 16.92 -17.90 -15.06
CA GLY A 153 17.77 -17.98 -16.26
C GLY A 153 17.45 -16.99 -17.38
N GLU A 154 16.45 -16.11 -17.21
CA GLU A 154 16.23 -14.95 -18.10
C GLU A 154 16.77 -13.66 -17.46
N GLY A 155 17.01 -12.62 -18.26
CA GLY A 155 17.52 -11.33 -17.80
C GLY A 155 16.50 -10.56 -16.95
N ALA A 156 16.67 -9.24 -16.81
CA ALA A 156 15.90 -8.34 -15.94
C ALA A 156 14.40 -8.16 -16.30
N ASP A 157 13.80 -9.14 -16.96
CA ASP A 157 12.45 -9.12 -17.48
C ASP A 157 11.55 -9.93 -16.54
N ALA A 158 11.08 -9.30 -15.46
CA ALA A 158 10.23 -9.92 -14.44
C ALA A 158 8.77 -9.98 -14.93
N PRO A 159 8.17 -11.16 -15.16
CA PRO A 159 6.75 -11.27 -15.44
C PRO A 159 5.89 -11.03 -14.20
N GLY A 160 6.43 -11.23 -13.00
CA GLY A 160 5.67 -11.23 -11.75
C GLY A 160 4.91 -12.53 -11.49
N THR A 161 4.57 -12.78 -10.23
CA THR A 161 3.83 -13.98 -9.77
C THR A 161 2.67 -13.58 -8.85
N VAL A 162 1.59 -14.35 -8.91
CA VAL A 162 0.55 -14.39 -7.88
C VAL A 162 0.55 -15.79 -7.26
N TYR A 163 0.60 -15.88 -5.94
CA TYR A 163 0.48 -17.15 -5.20
C TYR A 163 -0.91 -17.27 -4.60
N VAL A 164 -1.49 -18.48 -4.65
CA VAL A 164 -2.67 -18.85 -3.85
C VAL A 164 -2.14 -19.59 -2.62
N VAL A 165 -2.38 -19.03 -1.45
CA VAL A 165 -1.76 -19.47 -0.20
C VAL A 165 -2.84 -19.83 0.81
N PRO A 166 -3.20 -21.11 0.90
CA PRO A 166 -4.06 -21.58 1.97
C PRO A 166 -3.46 -21.31 3.33
N ALA A 167 -4.35 -21.05 4.28
CA ALA A 167 -4.00 -20.73 5.64
C ALA A 167 -3.28 -21.84 6.39
N ASP A 168 -3.22 -23.07 5.87
CA ASP A 168 -2.44 -24.18 6.42
C ASP A 168 -1.03 -24.36 5.78
N THR A 169 -0.73 -23.61 4.72
CA THR A 169 0.56 -23.61 3.99
C THR A 169 1.74 -23.36 4.93
N PRO A 170 2.61 -24.34 5.22
CA PRO A 170 3.67 -24.20 6.21
C PRO A 170 4.54 -22.95 6.01
N SER A 171 4.97 -22.32 7.11
CA SER A 171 5.90 -21.20 7.07
C SER A 171 7.18 -21.55 6.31
N GLY A 172 7.73 -20.60 5.56
CA GLY A 172 9.00 -20.77 4.85
C GLY A 172 8.98 -20.12 3.48
N ASP A 173 9.55 -20.82 2.50
CA ASP A 173 9.63 -20.36 1.13
C ASP A 173 8.23 -20.37 0.48
N ILE A 174 7.82 -19.24 -0.09
CA ILE A 174 6.51 -19.06 -0.73
C ILE A 174 6.31 -20.02 -1.91
N THR A 175 7.39 -20.49 -2.55
CA THR A 175 7.31 -21.42 -3.68
C THR A 175 6.75 -22.79 -3.31
N THR A 176 6.51 -23.04 -2.01
CA THR A 176 5.81 -24.23 -1.52
C THR A 176 4.28 -24.11 -1.55
N ALA A 177 3.74 -22.93 -1.86
CA ALA A 177 2.31 -22.72 -2.07
C ALA A 177 1.74 -23.69 -3.12
N PRO A 178 0.52 -24.20 -2.93
CA PRO A 178 -0.06 -25.24 -3.77
C PRO A 178 -0.40 -24.77 -5.18
N ALA A 179 -0.68 -23.47 -5.36
CA ALA A 179 -0.91 -22.88 -6.67
C ALA A 179 -0.18 -21.54 -6.85
N SER A 180 0.19 -21.25 -8.09
CA SER A 180 0.78 -19.97 -8.47
C SER A 180 0.44 -19.65 -9.92
N PHE A 181 0.15 -18.39 -10.23
CA PHE A 181 0.04 -17.88 -11.59
C PHE A 181 1.25 -17.03 -11.95
N ARG A 182 1.78 -17.23 -13.16
CA ARG A 182 2.81 -16.40 -13.77
C ARG A 182 2.48 -16.16 -15.24
N SER A 183 2.53 -14.91 -15.68
CA SER A 183 2.37 -14.63 -17.10
C SER A 183 3.61 -15.06 -17.89
N ILE A 184 3.41 -15.47 -19.14
CA ILE A 184 4.49 -15.69 -20.11
C ILE A 184 5.03 -14.36 -20.66
N GLU A 185 4.36 -13.24 -20.40
CA GLU A 185 4.75 -11.91 -20.84
C GLU A 185 5.67 -11.23 -19.82
N THR A 186 6.77 -10.69 -20.33
CA THR A 186 7.75 -9.94 -19.54
C THR A 186 7.23 -8.54 -19.19
N ASN A 187 7.49 -8.06 -17.98
CA ASN A 187 7.10 -6.72 -17.53
C ASN A 187 5.59 -6.44 -17.63
N SER A 188 4.79 -7.49 -17.44
CA SER A 188 3.35 -7.49 -17.69
C SER A 188 2.51 -6.83 -16.59
N GLY A 189 3.12 -6.59 -15.43
CA GLY A 189 2.49 -5.93 -14.28
C GLY A 189 1.73 -6.88 -13.35
N VAL A 190 1.81 -8.20 -13.58
CA VAL A 190 1.24 -9.22 -12.70
C VAL A 190 1.77 -9.07 -11.27
N GLY A 191 0.93 -9.39 -10.28
CA GLY A 191 1.28 -9.25 -8.86
C GLY A 191 0.98 -7.86 -8.28
N TRP A 192 0.39 -6.95 -9.05
CA TRP A 192 -0.06 -5.63 -8.59
C TRP A 192 -1.58 -5.43 -8.60
N PRO A 193 -2.33 -5.85 -9.64
CA PRO A 193 -3.78 -5.87 -9.62
C PRO A 193 -4.30 -7.32 -9.57
N ILE A 194 -4.77 -7.69 -8.39
CA ILE A 194 -5.43 -8.97 -8.08
C ILE A 194 -6.79 -8.65 -7.44
N GLY A 195 -7.81 -9.45 -7.76
CA GLY A 195 -9.11 -9.46 -7.09
C GLY A 195 -9.57 -10.91 -6.86
N GLY A 196 -10.35 -11.16 -5.82
CA GLY A 196 -10.78 -12.51 -5.43
C GLY A 196 -11.94 -12.50 -4.42
N GLY A 197 -12.12 -13.60 -3.70
CA GLY A 197 -13.06 -13.69 -2.58
C GLY A 197 -14.51 -13.92 -2.97
N ARG A 198 -14.78 -14.30 -4.24
CA ARG A 198 -16.14 -14.58 -4.73
C ARG A 198 -16.16 -15.65 -5.82
N ASP A 199 -17.12 -16.55 -5.69
CA ASP A 199 -17.57 -17.52 -6.71
C ASP A 199 -18.29 -16.83 -7.89
N LEU A 200 -17.54 -16.55 -8.96
CA LEU A 200 -17.99 -15.84 -10.15
C LEU A 200 -18.81 -16.74 -11.09
N ASP A 201 -18.58 -18.06 -11.10
CA ASP A 201 -19.27 -19.02 -11.98
C ASP A 201 -20.43 -19.80 -11.32
N GLY A 202 -20.55 -19.72 -9.99
CA GLY A 202 -21.61 -20.28 -9.18
C GLY A 202 -21.44 -21.75 -8.83
N ASP A 203 -20.22 -22.29 -8.87
CA ASP A 203 -19.93 -23.70 -8.61
C ASP A 203 -19.63 -24.03 -7.13
N GLY A 204 -19.44 -22.99 -6.31
CA GLY A 204 -19.22 -23.04 -4.87
C GLY A 204 -17.76 -22.92 -4.43
N TYR A 205 -16.82 -22.64 -5.34
CA TYR A 205 -15.44 -22.26 -5.02
C TYR A 205 -15.23 -20.78 -5.33
N ASP A 206 -14.39 -20.10 -4.55
CA ASP A 206 -14.09 -18.71 -4.86
C ASP A 206 -13.10 -18.61 -6.03
N ASP A 207 -13.33 -17.59 -6.86
CA ASP A 207 -12.56 -17.34 -8.07
C ASP A 207 -11.63 -16.15 -7.89
N PHE A 208 -10.66 -16.00 -8.79
CA PHE A 208 -9.80 -14.83 -8.78
C PHE A 208 -9.53 -14.29 -10.18
N VAL A 209 -9.22 -13.00 -10.21
CA VAL A 209 -8.89 -12.24 -11.40
C VAL A 209 -7.52 -11.59 -11.24
N VAL A 210 -6.70 -11.67 -12.29
CA VAL A 210 -5.39 -11.04 -12.38
C VAL A 210 -5.39 -10.05 -13.52
N GLY A 211 -5.06 -8.80 -13.22
CA GLY A 211 -4.82 -7.79 -14.23
C GLY A 211 -3.39 -7.87 -14.78
N VAL A 212 -3.28 -7.64 -16.08
CA VAL A 212 -2.03 -7.67 -16.86
C VAL A 212 -1.94 -6.36 -17.65
N PRO A 213 -1.83 -5.19 -16.99
CA PRO A 213 -2.03 -3.88 -17.61
C PRO A 213 -0.97 -3.50 -18.65
N TYR A 214 0.18 -4.17 -18.66
CA TYR A 214 1.25 -3.92 -19.64
C TYR A 214 1.40 -5.09 -20.63
N GLY A 215 0.43 -6.01 -20.66
CA GLY A 215 0.41 -7.09 -21.64
C GLY A 215 0.26 -6.57 -23.07
N HIS A 216 0.91 -7.27 -24.00
CA HIS A 216 1.00 -6.97 -25.42
C HIS A 216 0.57 -8.15 -26.30
N GLN A 217 -0.07 -9.20 -25.77
CA GLN A 217 -0.51 -10.37 -26.52
C GLN A 217 -1.98 -10.70 -26.26
N PRO A 218 -2.76 -11.08 -27.30
CA PRO A 218 -2.31 -11.52 -28.62
C PRO A 218 -2.16 -10.39 -29.66
N VAL A 219 -2.49 -9.15 -29.32
CA VAL A 219 -2.49 -8.01 -30.23
C VAL A 219 -1.22 -7.20 -29.98
N GLU A 220 -0.40 -6.85 -30.99
CA GLU A 220 0.84 -6.05 -30.84
C GLU A 220 0.61 -4.58 -30.36
N VAL A 221 -0.47 -4.32 -29.64
CA VAL A 221 -0.79 -3.06 -28.96
C VAL A 221 -0.69 -3.29 -27.46
N GLU A 222 -0.19 -2.31 -26.71
CA GLU A 222 -0.10 -2.36 -25.23
C GLU A 222 -1.49 -2.10 -24.61
N GLY A 223 -2.46 -2.95 -24.94
CA GLY A 223 -3.85 -2.80 -24.50
C GLY A 223 -4.08 -3.23 -23.05
N GLY A 224 -3.22 -4.11 -22.53
CA GLY A 224 -3.44 -4.78 -21.25
C GLY A 224 -4.57 -5.80 -21.31
N HIS A 225 -4.63 -6.68 -20.32
CA HIS A 225 -5.58 -7.79 -20.27
C HIS A 225 -6.04 -8.04 -18.83
N ALA A 226 -7.19 -8.70 -18.67
CA ALA A 226 -7.62 -9.29 -17.40
C ALA A 226 -7.87 -10.79 -17.60
N LEU A 227 -7.35 -11.59 -16.68
CA LEU A 227 -7.40 -13.05 -16.72
C LEU A 227 -8.17 -13.55 -15.50
N VAL A 228 -9.24 -14.30 -15.71
CA VAL A 228 -10.05 -14.92 -14.67
C VAL A 228 -9.71 -16.41 -14.59
N PHE A 229 -9.61 -16.92 -13.37
CA PHE A 229 -9.38 -18.33 -13.07
C PHE A 229 -10.48 -18.80 -12.14
N TYR A 230 -11.18 -19.86 -12.55
CA TYR A 230 -12.19 -20.48 -11.73
C TYR A 230 -11.58 -21.46 -10.73
N GLY A 231 -12.09 -21.45 -9.51
CA GLY A 231 -11.77 -22.44 -8.49
C GLY A 231 -12.27 -23.85 -8.88
N PRO A 232 -11.70 -24.92 -8.30
CA PRO A 232 -10.50 -24.92 -7.51
C PRO A 232 -9.22 -24.97 -8.35
N VAL A 233 -8.19 -24.20 -7.97
CA VAL A 233 -6.90 -24.18 -8.70
C VAL A 233 -5.76 -24.88 -7.95
N THR A 234 -4.86 -25.53 -8.70
CA THR A 234 -3.62 -26.10 -8.15
C THR A 234 -2.50 -26.07 -9.19
N GLY A 235 -1.25 -26.08 -8.72
CA GLY A 235 -0.07 -26.13 -9.57
C GLY A 235 0.33 -24.79 -10.18
N SER A 236 1.17 -24.83 -11.22
CA SER A 236 1.66 -23.63 -11.90
C SER A 236 0.77 -23.30 -13.09
N LEU A 237 0.10 -22.14 -13.01
CA LEU A 237 -0.79 -21.59 -14.01
C LEU A 237 -0.07 -20.55 -14.88
N SER A 238 -0.55 -20.41 -16.11
CA SER A 238 -0.12 -19.42 -17.10
C SER A 238 -1.34 -18.76 -17.76
N ASP A 239 -1.11 -17.80 -18.66
CA ASP A 239 -2.16 -17.08 -19.38
C ASP A 239 -3.06 -18.04 -20.18
N ALA A 240 -2.51 -19.18 -20.62
CA ALA A 240 -3.23 -20.20 -21.38
C ALA A 240 -4.18 -21.04 -20.50
N ASP A 241 -4.03 -20.98 -19.19
CA ASP A 241 -4.84 -21.70 -18.22
C ASP A 241 -6.02 -20.85 -17.71
N ALA A 242 -6.11 -19.57 -18.10
CA ALA A 242 -7.21 -18.69 -17.73
C ALA A 242 -8.53 -19.15 -18.38
N ASP A 243 -9.60 -19.19 -17.58
CA ASP A 243 -10.93 -19.55 -18.03
C ASP A 243 -11.55 -18.43 -18.88
N ILE A 244 -11.30 -17.18 -18.49
CA ILE A 244 -11.68 -15.98 -19.26
C ILE A 244 -10.46 -15.09 -19.44
N ALA A 245 -10.20 -14.72 -20.70
CA ALA A 245 -9.32 -13.62 -21.05
C ALA A 245 -10.14 -12.48 -21.67
N ILE A 246 -9.96 -11.27 -21.15
CA ILE A 246 -10.55 -10.03 -21.66
C ILE A 246 -9.41 -9.11 -22.08
N ASP A 247 -9.39 -8.76 -23.37
CA ASP A 247 -8.30 -8.01 -23.99
C ASP A 247 -8.66 -6.54 -24.16
N GLY A 248 -7.70 -5.64 -23.89
CA GLY A 248 -7.83 -4.23 -24.27
C GLY A 248 -7.78 -4.07 -25.79
N SER A 249 -8.66 -3.25 -26.34
CA SER A 249 -8.80 -3.08 -27.80
C SER A 249 -7.91 -1.97 -28.39
N THR A 250 -7.29 -1.13 -27.56
CA THR A 250 -6.52 0.04 -27.99
C THR A 250 -5.12 0.11 -27.40
N ASP A 251 -4.22 0.84 -28.06
CA ASP A 251 -2.81 0.97 -27.64
C ASP A 251 -2.69 1.83 -26.37
N GLU A 252 -1.83 1.39 -25.44
CA GLU A 252 -1.57 1.99 -24.13
C GLU A 252 -2.79 2.08 -23.18
N GLN A 253 -3.89 1.35 -23.44
CA GLN A 253 -5.13 1.40 -22.65
C GLN A 253 -4.95 1.02 -21.17
N GLN A 254 -4.04 0.10 -20.90
CA GLN A 254 -3.77 -0.45 -19.57
C GLN A 254 -5.03 -1.06 -18.92
N LEU A 255 -5.81 -1.83 -19.69
CA LEU A 255 -6.90 -2.65 -19.16
C LEU A 255 -6.34 -3.63 -18.11
N GLY A 256 -7.04 -3.80 -16.99
CA GLY A 256 -6.56 -4.62 -15.88
C GLY A 256 -5.61 -3.88 -14.94
N SER A 257 -5.58 -2.55 -15.00
CA SER A 257 -4.83 -1.72 -14.05
C SER A 257 -5.40 -1.75 -12.63
N ALA A 258 -6.68 -2.13 -12.51
CA ALA A 258 -7.33 -2.59 -11.30
C ALA A 258 -8.36 -3.65 -11.71
N VAL A 259 -8.63 -4.62 -10.83
CA VAL A 259 -9.62 -5.67 -11.04
C VAL A 259 -10.29 -5.96 -9.72
N GLU A 260 -11.59 -6.29 -9.73
CA GLU A 260 -12.37 -6.58 -8.53
C GLU A 260 -13.56 -7.49 -8.86
N LEU A 261 -13.86 -8.42 -7.96
CA LEU A 261 -15.11 -9.18 -7.96
C LEU A 261 -16.09 -8.54 -6.97
N LEU A 262 -17.16 -7.94 -7.49
CA LEU A 262 -18.14 -7.20 -6.71
C LEU A 262 -19.35 -8.09 -6.37
N PRO A 263 -20.09 -7.80 -5.28
CA PRO A 263 -21.37 -8.44 -5.00
C PRO A 263 -22.32 -8.34 -6.18
N GLY A 264 -23.14 -9.37 -6.38
CA GLY A 264 -24.19 -9.32 -7.38
C GLY A 264 -25.17 -8.18 -7.11
N ALA A 265 -25.28 -7.22 -8.03
CA ALA A 265 -26.22 -6.09 -7.94
C ALA A 265 -27.67 -6.54 -8.26
N GLY A 266 -28.19 -7.48 -7.48
CA GLY A 266 -29.48 -8.13 -7.72
C GLY A 266 -29.41 -9.33 -8.69
N THR A 267 -28.20 -9.76 -9.03
CA THR A 267 -27.90 -11.03 -9.73
C THR A 267 -27.56 -12.13 -8.72
N ASP A 268 -27.71 -13.40 -9.13
CA ASP A 268 -27.27 -14.55 -8.32
C ASP A 268 -25.75 -14.76 -8.37
N LEU A 269 -25.05 -14.08 -9.29
CA LEU A 269 -23.60 -14.14 -9.49
C LEU A 269 -22.94 -12.78 -9.19
N PRO A 270 -21.67 -12.75 -8.77
CA PRO A 270 -20.84 -11.56 -8.67
C PRO A 270 -20.75 -10.77 -9.99
N LEU A 271 -20.39 -9.48 -9.89
CA LEU A 271 -20.01 -8.67 -11.04
C LEU A 271 -18.48 -8.66 -11.17
N LEU A 272 -17.97 -8.61 -12.39
CA LEU A 272 -16.55 -8.40 -12.66
C LEU A 272 -16.32 -6.94 -13.05
N ALA A 273 -15.48 -6.22 -12.30
CA ALA A 273 -15.09 -4.84 -12.58
C ALA A 273 -13.61 -4.75 -12.97
N ILE A 274 -13.31 -4.03 -14.06
CA ILE A 274 -11.96 -3.89 -14.58
C ILE A 274 -11.66 -2.42 -14.91
N GLY A 275 -10.59 -1.89 -14.33
CA GLY A 275 -10.10 -0.53 -14.58
C GLY A 275 -9.18 -0.45 -15.80
N SER A 276 -9.40 0.55 -16.64
CA SER A 276 -8.49 0.98 -17.72
C SER A 276 -7.91 2.35 -17.38
N ALA A 277 -6.62 2.42 -17.03
CA ALA A 277 -6.01 3.64 -16.52
C ALA A 277 -5.71 4.69 -17.61
N ARG A 278 -5.58 4.29 -18.88
CA ARG A 278 -5.18 5.17 -19.98
C ARG A 278 -5.90 4.86 -21.30
N PRO A 279 -7.24 4.83 -21.33
CA PRO A 279 -7.95 4.49 -22.57
C PRO A 279 -7.60 5.48 -23.69
N ALA A 280 -7.46 4.96 -24.91
CA ALA A 280 -6.91 5.71 -26.04
C ALA A 280 -7.73 6.95 -26.45
N ASP A 281 -8.98 7.06 -26.01
CA ASP A 281 -9.93 8.09 -26.42
C ASP A 281 -10.44 9.01 -25.30
N GLY A 282 -9.94 8.92 -24.05
CA GLY A 282 -10.49 9.78 -23.01
C GLY A 282 -9.96 9.62 -21.59
N VAL A 283 -10.90 9.76 -20.65
CA VAL A 283 -10.67 9.64 -19.21
C VAL A 283 -10.59 8.16 -18.84
N SER A 284 -9.80 7.80 -17.83
CA SER A 284 -9.79 6.44 -17.27
C SER A 284 -11.20 5.95 -16.95
N VAL A 285 -11.45 4.65 -17.16
CA VAL A 285 -12.78 4.05 -17.01
C VAL A 285 -12.72 2.79 -16.14
N VAL A 286 -13.88 2.43 -15.58
CA VAL A 286 -14.13 1.09 -15.03
C VAL A 286 -15.23 0.44 -15.85
N ASP A 287 -14.93 -0.71 -16.43
CA ASP A 287 -15.85 -1.53 -17.19
C ASP A 287 -16.39 -2.68 -16.32
N ILE A 288 -17.70 -2.94 -16.40
CA ILE A 288 -18.39 -3.90 -15.53
C ILE A 288 -19.13 -4.94 -16.37
N TRP A 289 -18.94 -6.20 -16.01
CA TRP A 289 -19.67 -7.35 -16.55
C TRP A 289 -20.63 -7.88 -15.50
N ALA A 290 -21.92 -7.88 -15.86
CA ALA A 290 -22.99 -8.41 -15.00
C ALA A 290 -23.07 -9.94 -14.99
N VAL A 291 -22.47 -10.55 -16.00
CA VAL A 291 -22.34 -12.00 -16.17
C VAL A 291 -20.95 -12.23 -16.74
N PRO A 292 -20.24 -13.27 -16.29
CA PRO A 292 -18.94 -13.61 -16.84
C PRO A 292 -19.03 -13.76 -18.37
N PRO A 293 -18.18 -13.06 -19.14
CA PRO A 293 -18.22 -13.16 -20.60
C PRO A 293 -17.60 -14.48 -21.09
N ASP A 294 -17.83 -14.80 -22.36
CA ASP A 294 -17.01 -15.81 -23.04
C ASP A 294 -15.54 -15.35 -23.08
N SER A 295 -14.59 -16.29 -23.06
CA SER A 295 -13.16 -15.97 -23.18
C SER A 295 -12.78 -15.45 -24.58
N GLY A 296 -11.77 -14.59 -24.64
CA GLY A 296 -11.26 -13.99 -25.89
C GLY A 296 -12.13 -12.84 -26.41
N VAL A 297 -12.83 -12.15 -25.51
CA VAL A 297 -13.58 -10.93 -25.80
C VAL A 297 -12.72 -9.71 -25.52
N THR A 298 -13.22 -8.53 -25.93
CA THR A 298 -12.62 -7.24 -25.57
C THR A 298 -13.51 -6.50 -24.58
N GLU A 299 -13.01 -5.38 -24.04
CA GLU A 299 -13.75 -4.49 -23.15
C GLU A 299 -15.05 -3.94 -23.76
N ASP A 300 -15.18 -3.93 -25.09
CA ASP A 300 -16.42 -3.56 -25.80
C ASP A 300 -17.62 -4.47 -25.45
N SER A 301 -17.37 -5.63 -24.84
CA SER A 301 -18.40 -6.54 -24.36
C SER A 301 -18.93 -6.20 -22.96
N ALA A 302 -18.36 -5.19 -22.29
CA ALA A 302 -18.81 -4.75 -20.98
C ALA A 302 -20.31 -4.45 -20.96
N THR A 303 -20.96 -4.78 -19.85
CA THR A 303 -22.39 -4.52 -19.66
C THR A 303 -22.64 -3.05 -19.37
N TRP A 304 -21.78 -2.46 -18.54
CA TRP A 304 -21.84 -1.06 -18.13
C TRP A 304 -20.46 -0.45 -18.06
N ARG A 305 -20.40 0.87 -18.19
CA ARG A 305 -19.17 1.65 -18.10
C ARG A 305 -19.32 2.81 -17.13
N ILE A 306 -18.31 3.00 -16.28
CA ILE A 306 -18.16 4.13 -15.39
C ILE A 306 -17.00 4.98 -15.88
N ALA A 307 -17.27 6.23 -16.27
CA ALA A 307 -16.25 7.14 -16.75
C ALA A 307 -15.76 8.07 -15.62
N GLY A 308 -14.45 8.24 -15.49
CA GLY A 308 -13.86 9.17 -14.52
C GLY A 308 -14.09 10.65 -14.87
N GLY A 309 -13.76 11.53 -13.92
CA GLY A 309 -14.00 12.98 -14.05
C GLY A 309 -12.79 13.78 -14.53
N ASP A 310 -11.57 13.25 -14.43
CA ASP A 310 -10.32 13.93 -14.81
C ASP A 310 -9.42 13.04 -15.68
N MET A 311 -9.11 13.49 -16.91
CA MET A 311 -8.29 12.74 -17.87
C MET A 311 -6.91 12.34 -17.33
N ALA A 312 -6.35 13.10 -16.37
CA ALA A 312 -5.07 12.79 -15.74
C ALA A 312 -5.23 12.30 -14.28
N GLY A 313 -6.46 12.05 -13.85
CA GLY A 313 -6.78 11.72 -12.47
C GLY A 313 -6.50 10.28 -12.07
N GLY A 314 -6.39 9.38 -13.06
CA GLY A 314 -6.23 7.94 -12.81
C GLY A 314 -7.46 7.33 -12.16
N PHE A 315 -8.65 7.61 -12.69
CA PHE A 315 -9.88 7.03 -12.19
C PHE A 315 -9.86 5.50 -12.30
N GLY A 316 -10.42 4.82 -11.30
CA GLY A 316 -10.52 3.37 -11.29
C GLY A 316 -9.23 2.64 -10.93
N THR A 317 -8.19 3.33 -10.43
CA THR A 317 -6.95 2.66 -9.99
C THR A 317 -7.14 1.83 -8.72
N GLN A 318 -8.21 2.07 -7.96
CA GLN A 318 -8.66 1.24 -6.84
C GLN A 318 -10.19 1.14 -6.97
N ILE A 319 -10.70 -0.07 -6.83
CA ILE A 319 -12.13 -0.42 -6.94
C ILE A 319 -12.44 -1.27 -5.70
N VAL A 320 -13.48 -0.92 -4.95
CA VAL A 320 -13.90 -1.64 -3.75
C VAL A 320 -15.41 -1.65 -3.69
N GLY A 321 -16.05 -2.78 -3.44
CA GLY A 321 -17.49 -2.82 -3.21
C GLY A 321 -17.93 -4.10 -2.51
N ASP A 322 -18.59 -3.97 -1.38
CA ASP A 322 -19.03 -5.10 -0.55
C ASP A 322 -20.24 -4.76 0.35
N ARG A 323 -20.42 -3.50 0.74
CA ARG A 323 -21.49 -3.05 1.65
C ARG A 323 -22.20 -1.79 1.21
N ASP A 324 -23.36 -1.59 1.83
CA ASP A 324 -24.20 -0.41 1.70
C ASP A 324 -23.66 0.72 2.59
N LEU A 325 -23.05 1.72 1.95
CA LEU A 325 -22.52 2.92 2.60
C LEU A 325 -23.55 4.05 2.63
N THR A 326 -24.58 4.02 1.79
CA THR A 326 -25.63 5.04 1.72
C THR A 326 -26.82 4.78 2.64
N GLY A 327 -26.92 3.57 3.18
CA GLY A 327 -27.97 3.11 4.09
C GLY A 327 -29.29 2.77 3.40
N ASP A 328 -29.29 2.50 2.09
CA ASP A 328 -30.49 2.21 1.31
C ASP A 328 -30.81 0.70 1.15
N GLY A 329 -29.92 -0.15 1.66
CA GLY A 329 -29.98 -1.60 1.65
C GLY A 329 -29.34 -2.25 0.43
N ILE A 330 -28.68 -1.50 -0.45
CA ILE A 330 -28.00 -1.99 -1.65
C ILE A 330 -26.50 -1.74 -1.53
N PRO A 331 -25.62 -2.72 -1.80
CA PRO A 331 -24.19 -2.48 -1.80
C PRO A 331 -23.78 -1.40 -2.79
N ASP A 332 -22.89 -0.53 -2.35
CA ASP A 332 -22.36 0.57 -3.14
C ASP A 332 -20.97 0.23 -3.68
N LEU A 333 -20.50 1.03 -4.65
CA LEU A 333 -19.18 0.90 -5.24
C LEU A 333 -18.32 2.13 -4.90
N LEU A 334 -17.07 1.89 -4.53
CA LEU A 334 -16.04 2.90 -4.42
C LEU A 334 -15.08 2.81 -5.60
N ALA A 335 -14.79 3.95 -6.22
CA ALA A 335 -13.76 4.07 -7.24
C ALA A 335 -12.87 5.28 -6.96
N SER A 336 -11.56 5.08 -6.98
CA SER A 336 -10.60 6.13 -6.64
C SER A 336 -10.03 6.83 -7.87
N GLU A 337 -9.71 8.12 -7.72
CA GLU A 337 -9.04 8.96 -8.71
C GLU A 337 -7.91 9.76 -8.02
N PRO A 338 -6.82 9.08 -7.62
CA PRO A 338 -5.86 9.63 -6.67
C PRO A 338 -4.98 10.75 -7.22
N TYR A 339 -4.87 10.88 -8.53
CA TYR A 339 -4.00 11.86 -9.17
C TYR A 339 -4.77 13.09 -9.64
N THR A 340 -6.08 13.18 -9.38
CA THR A 340 -6.83 14.36 -9.81
C THR A 340 -6.25 15.63 -9.20
N SER A 341 -6.15 16.65 -10.05
CA SER A 341 -5.62 17.96 -9.68
C SER A 341 -6.70 19.05 -9.64
N LEU A 342 -7.97 18.64 -9.58
CA LEU A 342 -9.13 19.54 -9.63
C LEU A 342 -9.13 20.59 -8.50
N TYR A 343 -8.74 20.17 -7.29
CA TYR A 343 -8.73 21.03 -6.09
C TYR A 343 -7.33 21.51 -5.71
N ALA A 344 -6.32 20.63 -5.78
CA ALA A 344 -4.89 20.92 -5.68
C ALA A 344 -4.10 19.84 -6.43
N THR A 345 -2.84 20.12 -6.80
CA THR A 345 -2.00 19.16 -7.56
C THR A 345 -1.97 17.79 -6.88
N HIS A 346 -2.48 16.74 -7.54
CA HIS A 346 -2.62 15.39 -7.00
C HIS A 346 -3.22 15.34 -5.57
N ALA A 347 -4.30 16.08 -5.34
CA ALA A 347 -5.03 16.01 -4.07
C ALA A 347 -5.72 14.66 -3.89
N GLY A 348 -6.21 14.08 -4.99
CA GLY A 348 -6.93 12.81 -5.00
C GLY A 348 -8.39 12.94 -4.56
N ARG A 349 -9.16 11.92 -4.92
CA ARG A 349 -10.60 11.81 -4.69
C ARG A 349 -11.02 10.35 -4.67
N VAL A 350 -12.05 10.05 -3.89
CA VAL A 350 -12.79 8.79 -3.91
C VAL A 350 -14.24 9.09 -4.26
N TYR A 351 -14.81 8.32 -5.18
CA TYR A 351 -16.21 8.38 -5.53
C TYR A 351 -16.95 7.24 -4.85
N LEU A 352 -18.00 7.59 -4.11
CA LEU A 352 -19.03 6.66 -3.69
C LEU A 352 -20.14 6.67 -4.73
N ILE A 353 -20.36 5.52 -5.35
CA ILE A 353 -21.32 5.28 -6.42
C ILE A 353 -22.45 4.45 -5.83
N PRO A 354 -23.62 5.07 -5.56
CA PRO A 354 -24.73 4.37 -4.97
C PRO A 354 -25.22 3.20 -5.82
N GLY A 355 -25.52 2.08 -5.19
CA GLY A 355 -26.09 0.91 -5.85
C GLY A 355 -27.55 1.10 -6.30
N PRO A 356 -28.09 0.15 -7.10
CA PRO A 356 -27.39 -0.95 -7.73
C PRO A 356 -26.55 -0.46 -8.93
N ILE A 357 -25.40 -1.10 -9.16
CA ILE A 357 -24.60 -0.84 -10.36
C ILE A 357 -25.21 -1.63 -11.52
N ASP A 358 -26.19 -1.02 -12.19
CA ASP A 358 -26.99 -1.65 -13.26
C ASP A 358 -27.14 -0.79 -14.53
N HIS A 359 -26.35 0.27 -14.64
CA HIS A 359 -26.33 1.22 -15.74
C HIS A 359 -24.97 1.90 -15.88
N ASP A 360 -24.74 2.58 -17.01
CA ASP A 360 -23.57 3.43 -17.20
C ASP A 360 -23.62 4.62 -16.25
N VAL A 361 -22.49 4.95 -15.62
CA VAL A 361 -22.38 6.02 -14.62
C VAL A 361 -21.42 7.10 -15.11
N ASP A 362 -21.85 8.36 -15.04
CA ASP A 362 -20.99 9.54 -15.12
C ASP A 362 -20.74 10.05 -13.70
N VAL A 363 -19.47 10.04 -13.29
CA VAL A 363 -19.11 10.37 -11.91
C VAL A 363 -19.40 11.82 -11.52
N ASP A 364 -19.61 12.73 -12.47
CA ASP A 364 -19.91 14.13 -12.16
C ASP A 364 -21.37 14.37 -11.73
N ASP A 365 -22.30 13.47 -12.10
CA ASP A 365 -23.74 13.64 -11.87
C ASP A 365 -24.32 12.65 -10.85
N ASP A 366 -23.87 11.39 -10.85
CA ASP A 366 -24.53 10.27 -10.16
C ASP A 366 -23.76 9.73 -8.94
N THR A 367 -22.84 10.52 -8.37
CA THR A 367 -21.96 10.05 -7.28
C THR A 367 -21.83 11.01 -6.11
N ILE A 368 -21.32 10.46 -5.01
CA ILE A 368 -20.90 11.19 -3.82
C ILE A 368 -19.36 11.29 -3.85
N ALA A 369 -18.84 12.46 -4.20
CA ALA A 369 -17.40 12.71 -4.25
C ALA A 369 -16.83 13.08 -2.86
N LEU A 370 -15.85 12.33 -2.39
CA LEU A 370 -15.09 12.55 -1.15
C LEU A 370 -13.66 12.92 -1.52
N TYR A 371 -13.18 14.09 -1.13
CA TYR A 371 -11.91 14.61 -1.67
C TYR A 371 -10.99 15.26 -0.64
N GLY A 372 -9.70 15.18 -0.92
CA GLY A 372 -8.65 15.95 -0.26
C GLY A 372 -8.51 17.35 -0.86
N GLN A 373 -7.84 18.25 -0.14
CA GLN A 373 -7.57 19.63 -0.59
C GLN A 373 -6.08 19.99 -0.61
N ARG A 374 -5.21 19.04 -0.26
CA ARG A 374 -3.78 19.28 -0.13
C ARG A 374 -3.03 18.75 -1.32
N GLU A 375 -2.03 19.52 -1.73
CA GLU A 375 -1.13 19.12 -2.80
C GLU A 375 -0.36 17.85 -2.41
N LEU A 376 -0.36 16.87 -3.32
CA LEU A 376 0.28 15.56 -3.19
C LEU A 376 -0.27 14.66 -2.08
N ALA A 377 -1.48 14.93 -1.57
CA ALA A 377 -2.10 14.03 -0.60
C ALA A 377 -2.40 12.66 -1.20
N ASN A 378 -2.68 12.60 -2.52
CA ASN A 378 -3.03 11.38 -3.25
C ASN A 378 -4.13 10.57 -2.56
N VAL A 379 -5.20 11.26 -2.13
CA VAL A 379 -6.36 10.61 -1.51
C VAL A 379 -6.91 9.51 -2.42
N GLY A 380 -7.13 8.30 -1.88
CA GLY A 380 -7.60 7.15 -2.66
C GLY A 380 -6.50 6.39 -3.42
N ARG A 381 -5.21 6.68 -3.17
CA ARG A 381 -4.10 5.91 -3.74
C ARG A 381 -4.00 4.49 -3.16
N THR A 382 -4.44 4.35 -1.92
CA THR A 382 -4.67 3.07 -1.24
C THR A 382 -6.16 2.76 -1.37
N ALA A 383 -6.52 1.49 -1.57
CA ALA A 383 -7.91 1.05 -1.50
C ALA A 383 -8.57 1.57 -0.21
N PRO A 384 -9.70 2.30 -0.30
CA PRO A 384 -10.48 2.66 0.88
C PRO A 384 -10.97 1.39 1.59
N LEU A 385 -11.03 1.42 2.91
CA LEU A 385 -11.57 0.33 3.71
C LEU A 385 -13.05 0.63 4.01
N VAL A 386 -13.93 -0.25 3.57
CA VAL A 386 -15.33 -0.28 4.00
C VAL A 386 -15.39 -1.04 5.32
N HIS A 387 -15.48 -0.30 6.42
CA HIS A 387 -15.51 -0.88 7.76
C HIS A 387 -16.94 -1.29 8.13
N PRO A 388 -17.16 -2.44 8.81
CA PRO A 388 -18.50 -2.92 9.14
C PRO A 388 -19.38 -1.93 9.90
N ASP A 389 -18.84 -1.33 10.94
CA ASP A 389 -19.45 -0.30 11.79
C ASP A 389 -18.42 0.13 12.85
N THR A 390 -18.03 1.41 12.89
CA THR A 390 -17.05 1.94 13.86
C THR A 390 -17.72 2.47 15.14
N ASN A 391 -19.05 2.52 15.19
CA ASN A 391 -19.76 3.25 16.24
C ASN A 391 -20.99 2.52 16.82
N GLY A 392 -21.36 1.36 16.28
CA GLY A 392 -22.46 0.53 16.74
C GLY A 392 -23.85 0.97 16.27
N ASP A 393 -23.95 1.81 15.24
CA ASP A 393 -25.23 2.26 14.68
C ASP A 393 -25.83 1.34 13.60
N GLY A 394 -25.07 0.33 13.18
CA GLY A 394 -25.44 -0.69 12.21
C GLY A 394 -25.26 -0.26 10.74
N TYR A 395 -24.59 0.86 10.47
CA TYR A 395 -24.21 1.26 9.12
C TYR A 395 -22.71 1.03 8.89
N ALA A 396 -22.37 0.67 7.65
CA ALA A 396 -20.98 0.60 7.25
C ALA A 396 -20.36 2.00 7.25
N ASP A 397 -19.12 2.06 7.71
CA ASP A 397 -18.32 3.27 7.78
C ASP A 397 -17.16 3.18 6.78
N LEU A 398 -16.50 4.31 6.53
CA LEU A 398 -15.49 4.41 5.50
C LEU A 398 -14.19 4.98 6.04
N VAL A 399 -13.10 4.26 5.83
CA VAL A 399 -11.75 4.75 6.10
C VAL A 399 -11.05 5.05 4.78
N ILE A 400 -10.68 6.30 4.58
CA ILE A 400 -9.94 6.77 3.39
C ILE A 400 -8.59 7.32 3.83
N SER A 401 -7.54 7.06 3.05
CA SER A 401 -6.24 7.64 3.30
C SER A 401 -5.74 8.52 2.16
N GLY A 402 -4.87 9.45 2.55
CA GLY A 402 -4.01 10.25 1.70
C GLY A 402 -2.60 9.98 2.17
N SER A 403 -2.01 8.87 1.72
CA SER A 403 -0.78 8.31 2.30
C SER A 403 0.47 9.20 2.14
N MET A 404 0.32 10.35 1.47
CA MET A 404 1.38 11.34 1.27
C MET A 404 0.97 12.75 1.74
N ASP A 405 -0.15 12.87 2.45
CA ASP A 405 -0.63 14.15 2.96
C ASP A 405 0.44 14.85 3.84
N PRO A 406 0.72 16.14 3.61
CA PRO A 406 1.72 16.88 4.37
C PRO A 406 1.22 17.49 5.71
N ASP A 407 0.01 17.20 6.16
CA ASP A 407 -0.68 17.95 7.23
C ASP A 407 0.03 18.03 8.59
N ALA A 408 0.64 16.94 9.02
CA ALA A 408 1.33 16.87 10.32
C ALA A 408 2.84 17.08 10.18
N TYR A 409 3.39 16.64 9.05
CA TYR A 409 4.82 16.58 8.74
C TYR A 409 5.00 16.47 7.23
N THR A 410 6.19 16.73 6.68
CA THR A 410 6.45 16.53 5.24
C THR A 410 6.12 15.10 4.82
N ARG A 411 5.05 14.92 4.02
CA ARG A 411 4.59 13.62 3.48
C ARG A 411 4.40 12.55 4.55
N GLY A 412 3.80 12.90 5.68
CA GLY A 412 3.55 11.98 6.78
C GLY A 412 2.42 10.97 6.50
N GLY A 413 1.46 11.35 5.66
CA GLY A 413 0.23 10.58 5.46
C GLY A 413 -0.88 11.02 6.42
N LYS A 414 -2.11 10.58 6.14
CA LYS A 414 -3.30 10.83 6.96
C LYS A 414 -4.38 9.82 6.59
N ALA A 415 -5.14 9.36 7.58
CA ALA A 415 -6.36 8.57 7.38
C ALA A 415 -7.56 9.33 7.98
N TRP A 416 -8.70 9.24 7.31
CA TRP A 416 -9.97 9.86 7.71
C TRP A 416 -11.02 8.76 7.90
N LEU A 417 -11.76 8.84 9.00
CA LEU A 417 -12.88 7.97 9.29
C LEU A 417 -14.19 8.74 9.09
N VAL A 418 -15.00 8.28 8.15
CA VAL A 418 -16.27 8.87 7.77
C VAL A 418 -17.37 7.89 8.16
N ARG A 419 -18.29 8.36 9.03
CA ARG A 419 -19.42 7.53 9.45
C ARG A 419 -20.50 7.46 8.37
N GLY A 420 -21.05 6.28 8.17
CA GLY A 420 -22.26 6.02 7.44
C GLY A 420 -23.52 6.47 8.20
N PRO A 421 -24.68 6.48 7.53
CA PRO A 421 -24.81 6.44 6.09
C PRO A 421 -24.27 7.73 5.43
N ILE A 422 -23.45 7.56 4.39
CA ILE A 422 -22.81 8.67 3.65
C ILE A 422 -23.79 9.15 2.57
N THR A 423 -24.47 10.27 2.86
CA THR A 423 -25.50 10.84 1.95
C THR A 423 -25.07 12.11 1.22
N ALA A 424 -23.87 12.62 1.48
CA ALA A 424 -23.37 13.86 0.90
C ALA A 424 -21.85 13.84 0.72
N GLY A 425 -21.39 14.37 -0.40
CA GLY A 425 -19.97 14.53 -0.72
C GLY A 425 -19.39 15.81 -0.13
N GLY A 426 -18.07 15.93 -0.19
CA GLY A 426 -17.36 17.07 0.40
C GLY A 426 -15.90 16.79 0.74
N MET A 427 -15.30 17.77 1.42
CA MET A 427 -13.93 17.68 1.90
C MET A 427 -13.85 16.68 3.06
N LEU A 428 -12.88 15.76 3.00
CA LEU A 428 -12.68 14.76 4.06
C LEU A 428 -12.43 15.42 5.43
N ASP A 429 -11.72 16.55 5.47
CA ASP A 429 -11.48 17.30 6.72
C ASP A 429 -12.77 17.83 7.39
N ASP A 430 -13.85 18.00 6.63
CA ASP A 430 -15.15 18.47 7.14
C ASP A 430 -16.13 17.32 7.41
N LEU A 431 -15.99 16.20 6.69
CA LEU A 431 -16.89 15.05 6.75
C LEU A 431 -16.48 14.03 7.81
N ALA A 432 -15.17 13.84 8.00
CA ALA A 432 -14.66 12.82 8.88
C ALA A 432 -14.95 13.18 10.34
N HIS A 433 -15.44 12.20 11.12
CA HIS A 433 -15.61 12.39 12.56
C HIS A 433 -14.28 12.22 13.30
N ALA A 434 -13.38 11.42 12.73
CA ALA A 434 -12.05 11.18 13.26
C ALA A 434 -10.99 11.17 12.14
N ALA A 435 -9.75 11.45 12.53
CA ALA A 435 -8.60 11.36 11.64
C ALA A 435 -7.38 10.85 12.39
N VAL A 436 -6.58 10.02 11.73
CA VAL A 436 -5.32 9.49 12.25
C VAL A 436 -4.16 10.16 11.52
N LEU A 437 -3.29 10.79 12.29
CA LEU A 437 -2.03 11.36 11.83
C LEU A 437 -0.88 10.39 12.11
N PRO A 438 0.22 10.46 11.35
CA PRO A 438 1.41 9.69 11.67
C PRO A 438 2.02 10.15 13.00
N GLU A 439 2.79 9.28 13.63
CA GLU A 439 3.60 9.63 14.81
C GLU A 439 4.71 10.61 14.38
N ARG A 440 5.24 10.45 13.16
CA ARG A 440 6.38 11.21 12.63
C ARG A 440 6.25 11.56 11.15
N GLY A 441 7.17 12.39 10.66
CA GLY A 441 7.27 12.69 9.23
C GLY A 441 7.76 11.51 8.39
N TYR A 442 7.31 11.47 7.12
CA TYR A 442 7.68 10.47 6.12
C TYR A 442 7.28 9.02 6.44
N GLU A 443 6.34 8.80 7.36
CA GLU A 443 5.85 7.45 7.72
C GLU A 443 4.90 6.83 6.69
N TRP A 444 4.31 7.66 5.81
CA TRP A 444 3.32 7.25 4.81
C TRP A 444 2.11 6.53 5.42
N LEU A 445 1.63 7.05 6.55
CA LEU A 445 0.47 6.49 7.24
C LEU A 445 -0.74 6.37 6.30
N GLY A 446 -1.40 5.21 6.36
CA GLY A 446 -2.52 4.85 5.50
C GLY A 446 -2.11 4.21 4.18
N ARG A 447 -0.92 3.62 4.08
CA ARG A 447 -0.48 2.88 2.88
C ARG A 447 -1.20 1.54 2.72
N GLY A 448 -1.65 0.96 3.83
CA GLY A 448 -2.55 -0.19 3.91
C GLY A 448 -3.58 0.09 5.01
N LEU A 449 -4.80 -0.40 4.78
CA LEU A 449 -5.94 -0.29 5.68
C LEU A 449 -6.59 -1.68 5.75
N ALA A 450 -6.92 -2.15 6.94
CA ALA A 450 -7.64 -3.40 7.13
C ALA A 450 -8.48 -3.38 8.41
N SER A 451 -9.49 -4.24 8.46
CA SER A 451 -10.17 -4.60 9.70
C SER A 451 -9.61 -5.92 10.21
N PRO A 452 -8.88 -5.96 11.35
CA PRO A 452 -8.33 -7.19 11.92
C PRO A 452 -9.35 -7.93 12.82
N GLY A 453 -10.64 -7.54 12.80
CA GLY A 453 -11.65 -8.05 13.72
C GLY A 453 -11.70 -7.29 15.06
N ASP A 454 -12.50 -7.78 15.99
CA ASP A 454 -12.70 -7.23 17.34
C ASP A 454 -11.56 -7.67 18.28
N LEU A 455 -10.57 -6.79 18.50
CA LEU A 455 -9.37 -7.09 19.25
C LEU A 455 -9.51 -6.81 20.75
N ASP A 456 -10.37 -5.87 21.13
CA ASP A 456 -10.60 -5.46 22.52
C ASP A 456 -11.85 -6.07 23.18
N GLY A 457 -12.67 -6.79 22.39
CA GLY A 457 -13.84 -7.53 22.83
C GLY A 457 -15.07 -6.66 23.09
N ASP A 458 -15.13 -5.44 22.53
CA ASP A 458 -16.26 -4.53 22.69
C ASP A 458 -17.44 -4.84 21.77
N GLY A 459 -17.24 -5.73 20.79
CA GLY A 459 -18.23 -6.19 19.81
C GLY A 459 -18.27 -5.39 18.52
N LEU A 460 -17.36 -4.44 18.32
CA LEU A 460 -17.08 -3.76 17.06
C LEU A 460 -15.76 -4.27 16.50
N GLU A 461 -15.62 -4.32 15.18
CA GLU A 461 -14.32 -4.60 14.59
C GLU A 461 -13.40 -3.39 14.74
N ASP A 462 -12.09 -3.63 14.77
CA ASP A 462 -11.06 -2.62 14.99
C ASP A 462 -10.38 -2.18 13.69
N LEU A 463 -9.37 -1.33 13.79
CA LEU A 463 -8.71 -0.74 12.64
C LEU A 463 -7.21 -1.00 12.65
N ALA A 464 -6.70 -1.56 11.55
CA ALA A 464 -5.29 -1.64 11.26
C ALA A 464 -4.90 -0.60 10.19
N ILE A 465 -3.97 0.28 10.52
CA ILE A 465 -3.49 1.34 9.64
C ILE A 465 -1.96 1.28 9.57
N SER A 466 -1.41 1.05 8.37
CA SER A 466 0.03 0.91 8.22
C SER A 466 0.78 2.22 7.95
N ALA A 467 2.05 2.21 8.34
CA ALA A 467 3.03 3.26 8.16
C ALA A 467 4.40 2.64 7.76
N PRO A 468 4.57 2.22 6.50
CA PRO A 468 5.77 1.51 6.07
C PRO A 468 7.05 2.36 5.98
N ARG A 469 6.94 3.71 6.04
CA ARG A 469 8.01 4.74 6.04
C ARG A 469 8.90 4.80 4.77
N ASP A 470 9.40 6.01 4.44
CA ASP A 470 10.25 6.29 3.26
C ASP A 470 11.76 6.43 3.56
N TRP A 471 12.57 5.94 2.62
CA TRP A 471 14.04 5.80 2.55
C TRP A 471 14.86 7.10 2.65
N ASN A 472 14.27 8.27 2.34
CA ASN A 472 15.09 9.43 1.95
C ASN A 472 15.60 10.36 3.06
N TYR A 473 15.24 10.17 4.34
CA TYR A 473 15.55 11.19 5.37
C TYR A 473 15.94 10.67 6.77
N GLY A 474 16.62 9.52 6.84
CA GLY A 474 17.48 9.17 8.00
C GLY A 474 16.87 8.15 8.97
N LYS A 475 17.59 7.02 9.04
CA LYS A 475 17.38 5.79 9.83
C LYS A 475 16.01 5.14 9.62
N ASP A 476 15.98 4.26 8.61
CA ASP A 476 14.83 3.48 8.15
C ASP A 476 14.37 2.52 9.24
N LEU A 477 13.13 2.71 9.66
CA LEU A 477 12.46 1.78 10.57
C LEU A 477 11.92 0.62 9.73
N PRO A 478 11.65 -0.52 10.35
CA PRO A 478 11.18 -1.71 9.64
C PRO A 478 9.76 -1.63 9.05
N GLY A 479 9.10 -0.47 9.17
CA GLY A 479 7.67 -0.30 8.94
C GLY A 479 6.85 -0.68 10.18
N LYS A 480 5.68 -0.06 10.33
CA LYS A 480 4.76 -0.29 11.44
C LYS A 480 3.32 -0.49 10.93
N VAL A 481 2.53 -1.23 11.70
CA VAL A 481 1.06 -1.27 11.61
C VAL A 481 0.50 -0.85 12.96
N TYR A 482 -0.29 0.21 12.97
CA TYR A 482 -0.96 0.70 14.17
C TYR A 482 -2.34 0.04 14.27
N LEU A 483 -2.65 -0.54 15.43
CA LEU A 483 -3.95 -1.12 15.73
C LEU A 483 -4.72 -0.19 16.66
N PHE A 484 -5.88 0.25 16.22
CA PHE A 484 -6.76 1.15 16.95
C PHE A 484 -8.10 0.49 17.23
N PRO A 485 -8.71 0.74 18.40
CA PRO A 485 -10.14 0.49 18.54
C PRO A 485 -10.88 1.33 17.48
N SER A 486 -11.95 0.80 16.89
CA SER A 486 -12.67 1.56 15.86
C SER A 486 -13.39 2.81 16.40
N THR A 487 -13.60 2.90 17.70
CA THR A 487 -14.32 3.98 18.38
C THR A 487 -13.53 5.30 18.53
N ILE A 488 -12.40 5.47 17.85
CA ILE A 488 -11.58 6.69 17.89
C ILE A 488 -12.39 7.95 17.52
N GLU A 489 -12.25 9.03 18.26
CA GLU A 489 -12.98 10.30 18.02
C GLU A 489 -12.01 11.47 17.86
N GLY A 490 -12.32 12.39 16.94
CA GLY A 490 -11.46 13.55 16.68
C GLY A 490 -10.11 13.17 16.06
N THR A 491 -9.11 14.01 16.25
CA THR A 491 -7.78 13.78 15.67
C THR A 491 -6.87 13.09 16.67
N VAL A 492 -6.40 11.89 16.31
CA VAL A 492 -5.40 11.10 17.03
C VAL A 492 -4.17 10.89 16.14
N SER A 493 -3.13 10.27 16.68
CA SER A 493 -1.88 9.96 16.00
C SER A 493 -1.50 8.48 16.14
N GLY A 494 -0.45 8.05 15.43
CA GLY A 494 0.15 6.71 15.63
C GLY A 494 0.54 6.42 17.09
N ALA A 495 0.86 7.45 17.89
CA ALA A 495 1.14 7.30 19.33
C ALA A 495 -0.10 6.91 20.15
N ASP A 496 -1.30 7.12 19.63
CA ASP A 496 -2.53 6.77 20.34
C ASP A 496 -3.00 5.33 20.03
N ALA A 497 -2.19 4.56 19.28
CA ALA A 497 -2.51 3.18 18.93
C ALA A 497 -2.55 2.29 20.18
N SER A 498 -3.51 1.37 20.22
CA SER A 498 -3.64 0.41 21.32
C SER A 498 -2.56 -0.67 21.30
N ARG A 499 -2.00 -0.96 20.12
CA ARG A 499 -0.93 -1.92 19.88
C ARG A 499 -0.22 -1.58 18.58
N VAL A 500 1.07 -1.87 18.50
CA VAL A 500 1.87 -1.67 17.29
C VAL A 500 2.45 -3.00 16.83
N LEU A 501 2.27 -3.32 15.54
CA LEU A 501 3.01 -4.40 14.90
C LEU A 501 4.21 -3.80 14.18
N ARG A 502 5.41 -4.25 14.52
CA ARG A 502 6.66 -3.73 13.98
C ARG A 502 7.31 -4.77 13.07
N GLY A 503 7.81 -4.34 11.91
CA GLY A 503 8.61 -5.23 11.05
C GLY A 503 9.94 -5.62 11.68
N GLU A 504 10.63 -6.58 11.07
CA GLU A 504 11.84 -7.18 11.63
C GLU A 504 13.10 -6.35 11.39
N HIS A 505 13.37 -6.01 10.12
CA HIS A 505 14.61 -5.35 9.71
C HIS A 505 14.39 -3.99 9.06
N PHE A 506 15.44 -3.19 9.14
CA PHE A 506 15.56 -1.90 8.49
C PHE A 506 15.10 -1.95 7.03
N GLY A 507 14.12 -1.11 6.66
CA GLY A 507 13.71 -0.96 5.27
C GLY A 507 12.82 -2.07 4.71
N ASP A 508 12.34 -3.00 5.55
CA ASP A 508 11.44 -4.08 5.12
C ASP A 508 10.08 -3.57 4.60
N HIS A 509 9.71 -2.35 5.01
CA HIS A 509 8.43 -1.71 4.70
C HIS A 509 7.24 -2.58 5.12
N ALA A 510 7.28 -3.12 6.34
CA ALA A 510 6.13 -3.84 6.90
C ALA A 510 4.88 -2.96 6.87
N GLY A 511 3.77 -3.54 6.41
CA GLY A 511 2.53 -2.82 6.15
C GLY A 511 2.50 -2.13 4.78
N THR A 512 3.31 -2.55 3.80
CA THR A 512 3.18 -2.08 2.41
C THR A 512 1.79 -2.41 1.84
N SER A 513 1.23 -3.54 2.26
CA SER A 513 -0.14 -3.99 2.03
C SER A 513 -0.67 -4.62 3.31
N LEU A 514 -1.99 -4.55 3.50
CA LEU A 514 -2.72 -5.20 4.58
C LEU A 514 -3.97 -5.83 3.98
N VAL A 515 -4.38 -6.97 4.53
CA VAL A 515 -5.72 -7.51 4.34
C VAL A 515 -6.17 -8.13 5.66
N GLY A 516 -7.45 -7.98 5.98
CA GLY A 516 -8.10 -8.57 7.14
C GLY A 516 -9.57 -8.81 6.81
N GLY A 517 -10.38 -9.22 7.78
CA GLY A 517 -11.79 -9.53 7.57
C GLY A 517 -12.08 -10.96 7.07
N PHE A 518 -11.03 -11.78 6.92
CA PHE A 518 -11.08 -13.17 6.48
C PHE A 518 -10.70 -14.11 7.61
N ASP A 519 -11.23 -15.34 7.64
CA ASP A 519 -10.95 -16.34 8.68
C ASP A 519 -10.07 -17.45 8.11
N ALA A 520 -8.76 -17.25 8.20
CA ALA A 520 -7.78 -18.16 7.63
C ALA A 520 -7.75 -19.47 8.42
N ASN A 521 -7.85 -19.43 9.75
CA ASN A 521 -7.68 -20.64 10.57
C ASN A 521 -9.00 -21.41 10.84
N GLY A 522 -10.14 -20.88 10.42
CA GLY A 522 -11.48 -21.47 10.59
C GLY A 522 -12.02 -21.41 12.02
N ASP A 523 -11.55 -20.46 12.84
CA ASP A 523 -11.98 -20.31 14.24
C ASP A 523 -13.19 -19.38 14.44
N GLY A 524 -13.62 -18.73 13.37
CA GLY A 524 -14.73 -17.80 13.31
C GLY A 524 -14.37 -16.36 13.69
N ARG A 525 -13.09 -16.01 13.76
CA ARG A 525 -12.60 -14.64 13.97
C ARG A 525 -11.81 -14.17 12.75
N PRO A 526 -11.90 -12.88 12.40
CA PRO A 526 -11.03 -12.32 11.36
C PRO A 526 -9.56 -12.37 11.75
N ASP A 527 -8.73 -12.69 10.77
CA ASP A 527 -7.28 -12.68 10.82
C ASP A 527 -6.71 -11.43 10.13
N LEU A 528 -5.40 -11.21 10.24
CA LEU A 528 -4.70 -10.12 9.56
C LEU A 528 -3.46 -10.66 8.84
N ALA A 529 -3.34 -10.36 7.55
CA ALA A 529 -2.10 -10.52 6.82
C ALA A 529 -1.40 -9.19 6.57
N VAL A 530 -0.07 -9.18 6.75
CA VAL A 530 0.79 -8.01 6.61
C VAL A 530 1.87 -8.28 5.57
N GLY A 531 1.94 -7.43 4.54
CA GLY A 531 2.98 -7.47 3.52
C GLY A 531 4.16 -6.56 3.86
N ALA A 532 5.38 -7.11 3.78
CA ALA A 532 6.65 -6.40 3.88
C ALA A 532 7.44 -6.56 2.58
N ALA A 533 6.97 -5.89 1.52
CA ALA A 533 7.44 -6.10 0.15
C ALA A 533 8.93 -5.77 -0.07
N ARG A 534 9.59 -5.08 0.87
CA ARG A 534 11.02 -4.77 0.77
C ARG A 534 11.91 -5.58 1.69
N TYR A 535 11.34 -6.55 2.40
CA TYR A 535 12.09 -7.43 3.29
C TYR A 535 13.35 -7.98 2.62
N ASP A 536 14.52 -7.82 3.25
CA ASP A 536 15.80 -8.36 2.80
C ASP A 536 16.46 -9.21 3.91
N GLN A 537 16.89 -10.42 3.55
CA GLN A 537 17.53 -11.38 4.45
C GLN A 537 18.94 -10.97 4.90
N THR A 538 19.63 -10.08 4.15
CA THR A 538 21.08 -9.92 4.28
C THR A 538 21.55 -8.67 5.02
N GLU A 539 20.65 -7.73 5.35
CA GLU A 539 20.92 -6.43 6.00
C GLU A 539 22.06 -5.61 5.33
N THR A 540 22.53 -6.03 4.15
CA THR A 540 23.60 -5.37 3.40
C THR A 540 22.94 -4.48 2.37
N ASP A 541 23.07 -3.17 2.61
CA ASP A 541 22.92 -2.04 1.68
C ASP A 541 21.59 -1.81 0.93
N GLY A 542 20.51 -2.52 1.24
CA GLY A 542 19.17 -2.18 0.76
C GLY A 542 18.97 -2.35 -0.75
N GLU A 543 19.81 -3.18 -1.37
CA GLU A 543 19.65 -3.58 -2.75
C GLU A 543 18.75 -4.83 -2.85
N TYR A 544 17.45 -4.53 -2.83
CA TYR A 544 16.34 -5.24 -3.49
C TYR A 544 15.68 -6.43 -2.74
N GLY A 545 14.55 -6.09 -2.10
CA GLY A 545 13.77 -6.93 -1.21
C GLY A 545 13.22 -8.21 -1.81
N ALA A 546 13.48 -9.31 -1.11
CA ALA A 546 12.83 -10.59 -1.34
C ALA A 546 11.32 -10.52 -1.05
N GLY A 547 10.91 -9.65 -0.13
CA GLY A 547 9.55 -9.56 0.34
C GLY A 547 9.20 -10.67 1.34
N ARG A 548 8.24 -10.36 2.21
CA ARG A 548 7.76 -11.26 3.26
C ARG A 548 6.29 -10.98 3.55
N VAL A 549 5.56 -12.03 3.93
CA VAL A 549 4.18 -11.95 4.37
C VAL A 549 4.06 -12.60 5.75
N TYR A 550 3.32 -11.94 6.63
CA TYR A 550 3.00 -12.42 7.97
C TYR A 550 1.50 -12.66 8.04
N LEU A 551 1.07 -13.81 8.55
CA LEU A 551 -0.34 -14.08 8.85
C LEU A 551 -0.51 -14.22 10.36
N LEU A 552 -1.27 -13.30 10.94
CA LEU A 552 -1.59 -13.22 12.35
C LEU A 552 -3.01 -13.74 12.56
N THR A 553 -3.12 -14.87 13.25
CA THR A 553 -4.40 -15.58 13.44
C THR A 553 -4.92 -15.58 14.88
N ASP A 554 -4.17 -14.98 15.80
CA ASP A 554 -4.48 -14.92 17.23
C ASP A 554 -4.25 -13.47 17.73
N LEU A 555 -4.97 -12.51 17.14
CA LEU A 555 -4.78 -11.09 17.46
C LEU A 555 -5.58 -10.60 18.68
N ALA A 556 -6.73 -11.22 18.97
CA ALA A 556 -7.59 -10.86 20.09
C ALA A 556 -6.92 -11.14 21.45
N MET A 557 -7.14 -10.24 22.43
CA MET A 557 -6.55 -10.31 23.78
C MET A 557 -7.32 -11.21 24.77
#